data_AF-A0A972Z2X8-F1
#
_entry.id   AF-A0A972Z2X8-F1
#
_cell.length_a   1.000
_cell.length_b   1.000
_cell.length_c   1.000
_cell.angle_alpha   90.00
_cell.angle_beta   90.00
_cell.angle_gamma   90.00
#
_symmetry.space_group_name_H-M   'P 1'
#
loop_
_entity.id
_entity.type
_entity.pdbx_description
1 polymer ?
#
loop_
_entity_poly.entity_id
_entity_poly.type
_entity_poly.pdbx_seq_one_letter_code
_entity_poly.pdbx_strand_id
1 'polypeptide(L)' 'MLASSVLSGSAATATFVSGNDKRDQHVQSDDFLDADQNTTIDFAVDLGERN' A
#
# COMPACT_ATOMS: atom_id res chain seq x y z
N MET A 1 -21.42 13.17 -19.76
CA MET A 1 -20.26 12.48 -19.17
C MET A 1 -20.72 11.84 -17.88
N LEU A 2 -20.66 10.52 -17.78
CA LEU A 2 -20.84 9.83 -16.49
C LEU A 2 -19.54 10.01 -15.70
N ALA A 3 -19.63 10.32 -14.41
CA ALA A 3 -18.45 10.44 -13.57
C ALA A 3 -17.98 9.02 -13.21
N SER A 4 -16.83 8.60 -13.73
CA SER A 4 -16.13 7.41 -13.22
C SER A 4 -15.73 7.70 -11.76
N SER A 5 -15.96 6.70 -10.90
CA SER A 5 -15.60 6.78 -9.49
C SER A 5 -14.38 5.91 -9.22
N VAL A 6 -13.39 6.47 -8.52
CA VAL A 6 -12.19 5.76 -8.10
C VAL A 6 -12.23 5.56 -6.59
N LEU A 7 -12.05 4.32 -6.13
CA LEU A 7 -11.72 4.03 -4.73
C LEU A 7 -10.20 4.01 -4.60
N SER A 8 -9.65 4.90 -3.79
CA SER A 8 -8.20 4.94 -3.55
C SER A 8 -7.89 4.95 -2.06
N GLY A 9 -6.67 4.54 -1.72
CA GLY A 9 -6.13 4.61 -0.38
C GLY A 9 -4.63 4.39 -0.36
N SER A 10 -4.04 4.59 0.80
CA SER A 10 -2.61 4.39 1.04
C SER A 10 -2.39 3.69 2.38
N ALA A 11 -1.29 2.94 2.48
CA ALA A 11 -0.84 2.31 3.70
C ALA A 11 0.64 2.63 3.94
N ALA A 12 1.02 2.94 5.18
CA ALA A 12 2.41 3.19 5.53
C ALA A 12 3.19 1.87 5.60
N THR A 13 4.32 1.76 4.89
CA THR A 13 5.16 0.55 4.86
C THR A 13 5.70 0.17 6.24
N ALA A 14 6.01 1.17 7.07
CA ALA A 14 6.42 1.02 8.47
C ALA A 14 5.39 0.35 9.39
N THR A 15 4.13 0.19 8.93
CA THR A 15 3.05 -0.44 9.72
C THR A 15 2.85 -1.92 9.41
N PHE A 16 3.70 -2.52 8.58
CA PHE A 16 3.64 -3.95 8.33
C PHE A 16 3.87 -4.74 9.62
N VAL A 17 2.89 -5.57 9.99
CA VAL A 17 2.95 -6.45 11.15
C VAL A 17 2.42 -7.81 10.74
N SER A 18 3.25 -8.84 10.93
CA SER A 18 2.90 -10.22 10.60
C SER A 18 2.92 -11.15 11.82
N GLY A 19 3.16 -10.60 13.01
CA GLY A 19 3.30 -11.35 14.25
C GLY A 19 4.65 -12.09 14.38
N ASN A 20 5.66 -11.68 13.61
CA ASN A 20 7.01 -12.20 13.71
C ASN A 20 8.02 -11.08 13.55
N ASP A 21 8.64 -10.67 14.65
CA ASP A 21 9.50 -9.49 14.71
C ASP A 21 10.65 -9.53 13.69
N LYS A 22 11.26 -10.72 13.46
CA LYS A 22 12.36 -10.85 12.49
C LYS A 22 11.90 -10.66 11.05
N ARG A 23 10.73 -11.21 10.72
CA ARG A 23 10.14 -11.03 9.39
C ARG A 23 9.68 -9.59 9.21
N ASP A 24 9.10 -8.98 10.23
CA ASP A 24 8.65 -7.59 10.18
C ASP A 24 9.85 -6.66 9.95
N GLN A 25 10.98 -6.88 10.65
CA GLN A 25 12.23 -6.16 10.39
C GLN A 25 12.78 -6.40 8.98
N HIS A 26 12.81 -7.65 8.52
CA HIS A 26 13.31 -7.96 7.17
C HIS A 26 12.45 -7.31 6.08
N VAL A 27 11.13 -7.25 6.28
CA VAL A 27 10.23 -6.58 5.33
C VAL A 27 10.52 -5.07 5.22
N GLN A 28 11.05 -4.43 6.26
CA GLN A 28 11.43 -3.01 6.19
C GLN A 28 12.73 -2.75 5.42
N SER A 29 13.55 -3.78 5.15
CA SER A 29 14.87 -3.58 4.53
C SER A 29 14.79 -3.15 3.06
N ASP A 30 15.90 -2.61 2.57
CA ASP A 30 16.16 -2.24 1.17
C ASP A 30 15.85 -3.37 0.17
N ASP A 31 16.18 -4.61 0.53
CA ASP A 31 15.90 -5.80 -0.31
C ASP A 31 14.41 -6.14 -0.49
N PHE A 32 13.49 -5.49 0.25
CA PHE A 32 12.05 -5.80 0.20
C PHE A 32 11.15 -4.57 -0.02
N LEU A 33 10.85 -3.78 1.02
CA LEU A 33 10.06 -2.55 0.85
C LEU A 33 10.93 -1.30 0.70
N ASP A 34 12.19 -1.34 1.15
CA ASP A 34 13.03 -0.15 1.29
C ASP A 34 12.25 0.98 1.99
N ALA A 35 11.75 0.69 3.20
CA ALA A 35 10.71 1.52 3.85
C ALA A 35 11.18 2.94 4.19
N ASP A 36 12.50 3.17 4.22
CA ASP A 36 13.10 4.49 4.37
C ASP A 36 12.93 5.36 3.11
N GLN A 37 12.88 4.75 1.93
CA GLN A 37 12.66 5.44 0.65
C GLN A 37 11.20 5.36 0.19
N ASN A 38 10.53 4.22 0.40
CA ASN A 38 9.15 3.97 -0.01
C ASN A 38 8.24 3.93 1.23
N THR A 39 7.84 5.10 1.71
CA THR A 39 7.09 5.22 2.97
C THR A 39 5.62 4.79 2.88
N THR A 40 5.06 4.70 1.66
CA THR A 40 3.65 4.35 1.43
C THR A 40 3.48 3.39 0.27
N ILE A 41 2.45 2.54 0.37
CA ILE A 41 1.91 1.75 -0.73
C ILE A 41 0.54 2.32 -1.06
N ASP A 42 0.40 2.82 -2.28
CA ASP A 42 -0.85 3.41 -2.76
C ASP A 42 -1.62 2.41 -3.62
N PHE A 43 -2.95 2.42 -3.51
CA PHE A 43 -3.82 1.65 -4.39
C PHE A 43 -4.92 2.54 -4.95
N ALA A 44 -5.34 2.22 -6.18
CA ALA A 44 -6.48 2.83 -6.83
C ALA A 44 -7.26 1.74 -7.58
N VAL A 45 -8.58 1.73 -7.39
CA VAL A 45 -9.52 0.83 -8.05
C VAL A 45 -10.50 1.68 -8.83
N ASP A 46 -10.54 1.50 -10.14
CA ASP A 46 -11.60 2.04 -10.98
C ASP A 46 -12.88 1.24 -10.72
N LEU A 47 -13.93 1.92 -10.27
CA LEU A 47 -15.23 1.32 -9.99
C LEU A 47 -16.14 1.29 -11.23
N GLY A 48 -15.67 1.83 -12.36
CA GLY A 48 -16.44 1.94 -13.59
C GLY A 48 -17.60 2.93 -13.48
N GLU A 49 -18.44 2.94 -14.52
CA GLU A 49 -19.66 3.76 -14.56
C GLU A 49 -20.83 3.03 -13.90
N ARG A 50 -21.63 3.74 -13.10
CA ARG A 50 -22.91 3.22 -12.59
C ARG A 50 -23.94 3.25 -13.72
N ASN A 51 -24.42 2.06 -14.13
CA ASN A 51 -25.58 1.91 -15.03
C ASN A 51 -26.86 2.46 -14.42
#